data_AF-A0A0P9D393-F1
#
_entry.id   AF-A0A0P9D393-F1
#
_cell.length_a   1.000
_cell.length_b   1.000
_cell.length_c   1.000
_cell.angle_alpha   90.00
_cell.angle_beta   90.00
_cell.angle_gamma   90.00
#
_symmetry.space_group_name_H-M   'P 1'
#
loop_
_entity.id
_entity.type
_entity.pdbx_description
1 polymer ?
#
loop_
_entity_poly.entity_id
_entity_poly.type
_entity_poly.pdbx_seq_one_letter_code
_entity_poly.pdbx_strand_id
1 'polypeptide(L)'
;MSSYRTHALIGAVGGLGLARLLDMVPHATAISQNPFAQLGPASIVPPGVTASLTTAGLVAGSAFLALLSDIDEPGSFIARRAKTAIALACAPLLGAVGWFLASSGVIHTQPIVAAVVCALVGLGFFGPLLGHVIVRLVRVGAGGHRRLTHSLVPCAALAVLAAGLWFADLRPWAIIPAALVWGVVLHGLGDLPTPAGLPLFYPLSQADFHSLPKPLRPYGEPIAAAVAVVAGFLLWPR
;
A
#
# COMPACT_ATOMS: atom_id res chain seq x y z
N MET A 1 -10.66 13.50 9.72
CA MET A 1 -9.89 12.54 8.91
C MET A 1 -9.16 11.67 9.90
N SER A 2 -9.19 10.35 9.72
CA SER A 2 -8.46 9.45 10.61
C SER A 2 -6.95 9.58 10.38
N SER A 3 -6.16 9.45 11.44
CA SER A 3 -4.71 9.50 11.38
C SER A 3 -4.14 8.27 10.67
N TYR A 4 -2.99 8.43 10.02
CA TYR A 4 -2.22 7.31 9.48
C TYR A 4 -1.94 6.22 10.52
N ARG A 5 -1.87 6.57 11.82
CA ARG A 5 -1.67 5.59 12.90
C ARG A 5 -2.87 4.66 13.06
N THR A 6 -4.08 5.22 12.97
CA THR A 6 -5.34 4.48 13.08
C THR A 6 -5.52 3.57 11.86
N HIS A 7 -5.25 4.07 10.65
CA HIS A 7 -5.29 3.24 9.44
C HIS A 7 -4.24 2.12 9.46
N ALA A 8 -3.01 2.39 9.90
CA ALA A 8 -1.98 1.36 10.04
C ALA A 8 -2.38 0.30 11.08
N LEU A 9 -2.98 0.70 12.20
CA LEU A 9 -3.50 -0.22 13.21
C LEU A 9 -4.62 -1.10 12.65
N ILE A 10 -5.63 -0.50 12.01
CA ILE A 10 -6.73 -1.24 11.38
C ILE A 10 -6.18 -2.19 10.32
N GLY A 11 -5.22 -1.74 9.51
CA GLY A 11 -4.58 -2.58 8.51
C GLY A 11 -3.79 -3.74 9.13
N ALA A 12 -3.04 -3.50 10.20
CA ALA A 12 -2.31 -4.54 10.94
C ALA A 12 -3.26 -5.61 11.50
N VAL A 13 -4.36 -5.17 12.14
CA VAL A 13 -5.39 -6.05 12.70
C VAL A 13 -6.13 -6.81 11.59
N GLY A 14 -6.41 -6.15 10.47
CA GLY A 14 -6.95 -6.80 9.27
C GLY A 14 -6.02 -7.91 8.77
N GLY A 15 -4.72 -7.62 8.64
CA GLY A 15 -3.72 -8.61 8.22
C GLY A 15 -3.62 -9.80 9.19
N LEU A 16 -3.73 -9.56 10.50
CA LEU A 16 -3.81 -10.63 11.50
C LEU A 16 -5.07 -11.47 11.31
N GLY A 17 -6.23 -10.84 11.09
CA GLY A 17 -7.49 -11.53 10.79
C GLY A 17 -7.40 -12.38 9.53
N LEU A 18 -6.78 -11.87 8.47
CA LEU A 18 -6.54 -12.61 7.24
C LEU A 18 -5.65 -13.83 7.48
N ALA A 19 -4.57 -13.68 8.26
CA ALA A 19 -3.71 -14.81 8.64
C ALA A 19 -4.52 -15.90 9.37
N ARG A 20 -5.40 -15.52 10.32
CA ARG A 20 -6.28 -16.47 11.01
C ARG A 20 -7.28 -17.17 10.11
N LEU A 21 -7.88 -16.45 9.17
CA LEU A 21 -8.78 -17.06 8.20
C LEU A 21 -8.04 -18.09 7.35
N LEU A 22 -6.80 -17.78 6.92
CA LEU A 22 -5.98 -18.72 6.16
C LEU A 22 -5.57 -19.94 7.00
N ASP A 23 -5.31 -19.77 8.30
CA ASP A 23 -5.06 -20.90 9.22
C ASP A 23 -6.28 -21.83 9.34
N MET A 24 -7.50 -21.28 9.27
CA MET A 24 -8.77 -22.05 9.38
C MET A 24 -9.14 -22.80 8.10
N VAL A 25 -8.56 -22.47 6.94
CA VAL A 25 -8.80 -23.22 5.71
C VAL A 25 -8.07 -24.57 5.82
N PRO A 26 -8.78 -25.71 5.70
CA PRO A 26 -8.16 -27.02 5.80
C PRO A 26 -6.97 -27.14 4.84
N HIS A 27 -5.78 -27.37 5.39
CA HIS A 27 -4.49 -27.37 4.69
C HIS A 27 -4.35 -28.51 3.64
N ALA A 28 -5.41 -29.28 3.38
CA ALA A 28 -5.42 -30.43 2.49
C ALA A 28 -5.38 -30.06 0.98
N THR A 29 -5.48 -28.78 0.61
CA THR A 29 -5.44 -28.37 -0.82
C THR A 29 -4.48 -27.22 -1.16
N ALA A 30 -3.78 -26.60 -0.19
CA ALA A 30 -3.02 -25.37 -0.45
C ALA A 30 -1.49 -25.45 -0.28
N ILE A 31 -0.95 -26.44 0.45
CA ILE A 31 0.52 -26.51 0.67
C ILE A 31 1.26 -27.16 -0.50
N SER A 32 0.60 -27.92 -1.37
CA SER A 32 1.22 -28.34 -2.65
C SER A 32 1.28 -27.21 -3.69
N GLN A 33 0.70 -26.05 -3.40
CA GLN A 33 0.62 -24.89 -4.30
C GLN A 33 1.02 -23.58 -3.63
N ASN A 34 1.92 -23.61 -2.63
CA ASN A 34 2.54 -22.38 -2.16
C ASN A 34 3.49 -21.87 -3.28
N PRO A 35 3.17 -20.76 -3.98
CA PRO A 35 4.00 -20.28 -5.09
C PRO A 35 5.38 -19.83 -4.61
N PHE A 36 5.57 -19.58 -3.30
CA PHE A 36 6.86 -19.29 -2.69
C PHE A 36 7.63 -20.54 -2.25
N ALA A 37 6.95 -21.68 -2.05
CA ALA A 37 7.63 -22.95 -1.82
C ALA A 37 8.29 -23.50 -3.11
N GLN A 38 7.87 -23.01 -4.28
CA GLN A 38 8.46 -23.32 -5.58
C GLN A 38 9.67 -22.41 -5.94
N LEU A 39 9.99 -21.40 -5.12
CA LEU A 39 11.03 -20.41 -5.41
C LEU A 39 12.41 -20.68 -4.76
N GLY A 40 12.67 -21.87 -4.23
CA GLY A 40 14.01 -22.22 -3.75
C GLY A 40 14.15 -23.66 -3.24
N PRO A 41 15.38 -24.19 -3.18
CA PRO A 41 15.63 -25.51 -2.62
C PRO A 41 15.18 -25.53 -1.15
N ALA A 42 14.60 -26.66 -0.73
CA ALA A 42 14.07 -26.98 0.60
C ALA A 42 14.51 -26.00 1.70
N SER A 43 13.55 -25.18 2.17
CA SER A 43 13.80 -24.14 3.16
C SER A 43 14.44 -24.71 4.44
N ILE A 44 15.65 -24.26 4.75
CA ILE A 44 16.39 -24.50 6.01
C ILE A 44 15.68 -23.86 7.23
N VAL A 45 14.60 -23.12 6.98
CA VAL A 45 13.82 -22.40 7.99
C VAL A 45 12.82 -23.35 8.65
N PRO A 46 12.84 -23.49 9.99
CA PRO A 46 11.87 -24.31 10.72
C PRO A 46 10.43 -23.90 10.38
N PRO A 47 9.48 -24.84 10.25
CA PRO A 47 8.10 -24.54 9.84
C PRO A 47 7.41 -23.45 10.69
N GLY A 48 7.68 -23.42 12.00
CA GLY A 48 7.16 -22.38 12.90
C GLY A 48 7.70 -20.98 12.63
N VAL A 49 8.94 -20.87 12.13
CA VAL A 49 9.54 -19.59 11.72
C VAL A 49 8.93 -19.11 10.41
N THR A 50 8.68 -20.01 9.45
CA THR A 50 8.02 -19.67 8.18
C THR A 50 6.58 -19.17 8.38
N ALA A 51 5.81 -19.80 9.27
CA ALA A 51 4.46 -19.37 9.61
C ALA A 51 4.46 -17.98 10.30
N SER A 52 5.41 -17.75 11.20
CA SER A 52 5.57 -16.46 11.90
C SER A 52 5.94 -15.34 10.93
N LEU A 53 6.86 -15.60 9.98
CA LEU A 53 7.24 -14.64 8.94
C LEU A 53 6.10 -14.34 7.96
N THR A 54 5.30 -15.35 7.61
CA THR A 54 4.12 -15.17 6.74
C THR A 54 3.08 -14.29 7.43
N THR A 55 2.79 -14.56 8.71
CA THR A 55 1.87 -13.75 9.51
C THR A 55 2.39 -12.32 9.66
N ALA A 56 3.66 -12.14 10.00
CA ALA A 56 4.27 -10.82 10.11
C ALA A 56 4.22 -10.05 8.78
N GLY A 57 4.45 -10.75 7.65
CA GLY A 57 4.31 -10.19 6.31
C GLY A 57 2.90 -9.74 5.99
N LEU A 58 1.88 -10.54 6.33
CA LEU A 58 0.47 -10.18 6.16
C LEU A 58 0.07 -8.98 7.01
N VAL A 59 0.51 -8.94 8.28
CA VAL A 59 0.26 -7.83 9.21
C VAL A 59 0.92 -6.55 8.70
N ALA A 60 2.23 -6.57 8.44
CA ALA A 60 2.97 -5.40 8.00
C ALA A 60 2.52 -4.92 6.60
N GLY A 61 2.29 -5.86 5.68
CA GLY A 61 1.80 -5.58 4.34
C GLY A 61 0.41 -4.95 4.36
N SER A 62 -0.51 -5.49 5.16
CA SER A 62 -1.86 -4.93 5.29
C SER A 62 -1.84 -3.55 5.98
N ALA A 63 -1.00 -3.36 7.00
CA ALA A 63 -0.79 -2.06 7.63
C ALA A 63 -0.29 -1.01 6.64
N PHE A 64 0.64 -1.38 5.75
CA PHE A 64 1.15 -0.49 4.71
C PHE A 64 0.11 -0.21 3.62
N LEU A 65 -0.59 -1.26 3.13
CA LEU A 65 -1.61 -1.13 2.09
C LEU A 65 -2.79 -0.26 2.54
N ALA A 66 -3.16 -0.31 3.82
CA ALA A 66 -4.18 0.57 4.39
C ALA A 66 -3.79 2.05 4.39
N LEU A 67 -2.52 2.40 4.13
CA LEU A 67 -2.08 3.80 3.98
C LEU A 67 -2.10 4.25 2.52
N LEU A 68 -2.26 3.34 1.56
CA LEU A 68 -2.02 3.64 0.14
C LEU A 68 -3.09 4.58 -0.44
N SER A 69 -4.34 4.48 0.02
CA SER A 69 -5.44 5.35 -0.43
C SER A 69 -5.16 6.85 -0.22
N ASP A 70 -4.37 7.20 0.80
CA ASP A 70 -3.99 8.58 1.09
C ASP A 70 -2.90 9.15 0.16
N ILE A 71 -2.47 8.40 -0.87
CA ILE A 71 -1.45 8.89 -1.82
C ILE A 71 -1.91 10.12 -2.60
N ASP A 72 -3.22 10.32 -2.72
CA ASP A 72 -3.82 11.50 -3.34
C ASP A 72 -3.83 12.75 -2.42
N GLU A 73 -3.49 12.58 -1.14
CA GLU A 73 -3.41 13.65 -0.16
C GLU A 73 -1.97 14.14 -0.04
N PRO A 74 -1.65 15.38 -0.47
CA PRO A 74 -0.26 15.85 -0.51
C PRO A 74 0.45 15.86 0.85
N GLY A 75 -0.34 15.98 1.93
CA GLY A 75 0.09 16.02 3.32
C GLY A 75 0.01 14.68 4.04
N SER A 76 -0.29 13.57 3.37
CA SER A 76 -0.33 12.27 4.04
C SER A 76 1.06 11.69 4.30
N PHE A 77 1.07 10.70 5.19
CA PHE A 77 2.26 9.90 5.49
C PHE A 77 2.84 9.22 4.25
N ILE A 78 1.97 8.67 3.40
CA ILE A 78 2.38 7.91 2.22
C ILE A 78 2.82 8.84 1.09
N ALA A 79 2.13 9.95 0.84
CA ALA A 79 2.48 10.88 -0.23
C ALA A 79 3.84 11.54 -0.01
N ARG A 80 4.16 11.89 1.25
CA ARG A 80 5.51 12.39 1.60
C ARG A 80 6.59 11.35 1.34
N ARG A 81 6.36 10.10 1.73
CA ARG A 81 7.33 9.01 1.53
C ARG A 81 7.47 8.60 0.07
N ALA A 82 6.39 8.64 -0.71
CA ALA A 82 6.45 8.41 -2.14
C ALA A 82 7.37 9.43 -2.81
N LYS A 83 7.24 10.73 -2.46
CA LYS A 83 8.17 11.77 -2.95
C LYS A 83 9.61 11.49 -2.56
N THR A 84 9.86 11.13 -1.30
CA THR A 84 11.21 10.79 -0.83
C THR A 84 11.78 9.55 -1.53
N ALA A 85 10.97 8.51 -1.72
CA ALA A 85 11.38 7.29 -2.40
C ALA A 85 11.72 7.55 -3.87
N ILE A 86 10.91 8.35 -4.56
CA ILE A 86 11.20 8.80 -5.93
C ILE A 86 12.51 9.58 -5.96
N ALA A 87 12.74 10.48 -4.99
CA ALA A 87 13.99 11.22 -4.92
C ALA A 87 15.21 10.33 -4.69
N LEU A 88 15.09 9.35 -3.79
CA LEU A 88 16.15 8.37 -3.54
C LEU A 88 16.40 7.48 -4.77
N ALA A 89 15.37 7.13 -5.54
CA ALA A 89 15.51 6.37 -6.79
C ALA A 89 16.13 7.20 -7.92
N CYS A 90 15.87 8.50 -7.99
CA CYS A 90 16.48 9.39 -8.97
C CYS A 90 17.99 9.55 -8.79
N ALA A 91 18.50 9.48 -7.56
CA ALA A 91 19.92 9.65 -7.27
C ALA A 91 20.83 8.64 -8.02
N PRO A 92 20.65 7.31 -7.91
CA PRO A 92 21.48 6.35 -8.67
C PRO A 92 21.22 6.43 -10.17
N LEU A 93 19.99 6.73 -10.61
CA LEU A 93 19.67 6.85 -12.04
C LEU A 93 20.43 8.02 -12.68
N LEU A 94 20.36 9.22 -12.08
CA LEU A 94 21.12 10.36 -12.60
C LEU A 94 22.62 10.19 -12.39
N GLY A 95 23.05 9.51 -11.32
CA GLY A 95 24.45 9.14 -11.13
C GLY A 95 24.98 8.26 -12.27
N ALA A 96 24.21 7.27 -12.71
CA ALA A 96 24.55 6.41 -13.84
C ALA A 96 24.60 7.20 -15.16
N VAL A 97 23.68 8.15 -15.36
CA VAL A 97 23.72 9.07 -16.51
C VAL A 97 24.97 9.93 -16.49
N GLY A 98 25.32 10.52 -15.35
CA GLY A 98 26.52 11.34 -15.18
C GLY A 98 27.80 10.56 -15.47
N TRP A 99 27.89 9.33 -14.97
CA TRP A 99 28.97 8.40 -15.28
C TRP A 99 29.09 8.17 -16.79
N PHE A 100 27.99 7.80 -17.44
CA PHE A 100 27.96 7.48 -18.86
C PHE A 100 28.34 8.69 -19.75
N LEU A 101 27.86 9.89 -19.41
CA LEU A 101 28.19 11.11 -20.16
C LEU A 101 29.68 11.49 -20.04
N ALA A 102 30.29 11.27 -18.87
CA ALA A 102 31.73 11.49 -18.70
C ALA A 102 32.57 10.38 -19.39
N SER A 103 32.14 9.11 -19.29
CA SER A 103 32.82 8.00 -19.97
C SER A 103 32.76 8.07 -21.49
N SER A 104 31.71 8.70 -22.05
CA SER A 104 31.58 8.91 -23.51
C SER A 104 32.30 10.17 -24.01
N GLY A 105 32.93 10.94 -23.12
CA GLY A 105 33.64 12.17 -23.48
C GLY A 105 32.74 13.37 -23.76
N VAL A 106 31.43 13.26 -23.53
CA VAL A 106 30.47 14.38 -23.65
C VAL A 106 30.71 15.44 -22.58
N ILE A 107 31.09 15.00 -21.36
CA ILE A 107 31.49 15.89 -20.27
C ILE A 107 32.95 15.65 -19.95
N HIS A 108 33.77 16.69 -20.01
CA HIS A 108 35.21 16.62 -19.72
C HIS A 108 35.48 16.70 -18.22
N THR A 109 35.20 15.60 -17.50
CA THR A 109 35.52 15.44 -16.09
C THR A 109 35.76 13.96 -15.75
N GLN A 110 36.21 13.66 -14.53
CA GLN A 110 36.33 12.27 -14.08
C GLN A 110 34.94 11.63 -13.95
N PRO A 111 34.71 10.40 -14.45
CA PRO A 111 33.40 9.74 -14.41
C PRO A 111 32.78 9.65 -13.02
N ILE A 112 33.61 9.45 -11.99
CA ILE A 112 33.14 9.40 -10.61
C ILE A 112 32.66 10.76 -10.09
N VAL A 113 33.31 11.84 -10.49
CA VAL A 113 32.90 13.21 -10.14
C VAL A 113 31.58 13.55 -10.82
N ALA A 114 31.44 13.20 -12.11
CA ALA A 114 30.19 13.38 -12.84
C ALA A 114 29.04 12.57 -12.21
N ALA A 115 29.29 11.32 -11.82
CA ALA A 115 28.31 10.46 -11.19
C ALA A 115 27.82 11.03 -9.85
N VAL A 116 28.74 11.49 -8.98
CA VAL A 116 28.38 12.08 -7.68
C VAL A 116 27.59 13.36 -7.87
N VAL A 117 28.04 14.27 -8.74
CA VAL A 117 27.34 15.55 -8.99
C VAL A 117 25.93 15.28 -9.54
N CYS A 118 25.80 14.42 -10.55
CA CYS A 118 24.49 14.10 -11.11
C CYS A 118 23.60 13.35 -10.11
N ALA A 119 24.15 12.50 -9.24
CA ALA A 119 23.39 11.86 -8.17
C ALA A 119 22.85 12.86 -7.14
N LEU A 120 23.67 13.85 -6.74
CA LEU A 120 23.23 14.93 -5.85
C LEU A 120 22.16 15.81 -6.49
N VAL A 121 22.30 16.11 -7.78
CA VAL A 121 21.27 16.82 -8.57
C VAL A 121 19.98 16.00 -8.67
N GLY A 122 20.10 14.69 -8.84
CA GLY A 122 18.99 13.74 -8.80
C GLY A 122 18.26 13.75 -7.46
N LEU A 123 19.01 13.74 -6.35
CA LEU A 123 18.44 13.73 -5.00
C LEU A 123 17.83 15.08 -4.61
N GLY A 124 18.52 16.19 -4.91
CA GLY A 124 18.17 17.52 -4.41
C GLY A 124 17.17 18.29 -5.26
N PHE A 125 17.09 18.01 -6.56
CA PHE A 125 16.26 18.78 -7.48
C PHE A 125 15.29 17.91 -8.30
N PHE A 126 15.82 17.02 -9.15
CA PHE A 126 14.97 16.25 -10.07
C PHE A 126 14.02 15.30 -9.34
N GLY A 127 14.52 14.63 -8.31
CA GLY A 127 13.77 13.71 -7.48
C GLY A 127 12.55 14.34 -6.80
N PRO A 128 12.72 15.42 -6.01
CA PRO A 128 11.61 16.13 -5.39
C PRO A 128 10.61 16.71 -6.41
N LEU A 129 11.10 17.26 -7.53
CA LEU A 129 10.26 17.79 -8.60
C LEU A 129 9.41 16.67 -9.23
N LEU A 130 10.05 15.57 -9.62
CA LEU A 130 9.37 14.42 -10.22
C LEU A 130 8.37 13.81 -9.24
N GLY A 131 8.75 13.65 -7.97
CA GLY A 131 7.85 13.19 -6.92
C GLY A 131 6.63 14.10 -6.74
N HIS A 132 6.82 15.42 -6.79
CA HIS A 132 5.71 16.37 -6.73
C HIS A 132 4.77 16.22 -7.94
N VAL A 133 5.32 16.13 -9.15
CA VAL A 133 4.55 15.95 -10.38
C VAL A 133 3.77 14.65 -10.35
N ILE A 134 4.41 13.52 -10.01
CA ILE A 134 3.76 12.21 -9.97
C ILE A 134 2.61 12.19 -8.95
N VAL A 135 2.84 12.63 -7.71
CA VAL A 135 1.78 12.66 -6.69
C VAL A 135 0.64 13.58 -7.12
N ARG A 136 0.94 14.70 -7.78
CA ARG A 136 -0.08 15.61 -8.32
C ARG A 136 -0.89 14.96 -9.43
N LEU A 137 -0.25 14.23 -10.35
CA LEU A 137 -0.93 13.48 -11.40
C LEU A 137 -1.82 12.39 -10.82
N VAL A 138 -1.34 11.66 -9.80
CA VAL A 138 -2.14 10.65 -9.08
C VAL A 138 -3.38 11.31 -8.46
N ARG A 139 -3.23 12.45 -7.80
CA ARG A 139 -4.36 13.19 -7.22
C ARG A 139 -5.36 13.64 -8.28
N VAL A 140 -4.89 14.23 -9.39
CA VAL A 140 -5.77 14.67 -10.47
C VAL A 140 -6.47 13.47 -11.11
N GLY A 141 -5.74 12.39 -11.38
CA GLY A 141 -6.28 11.14 -11.92
C GLY A 141 -7.29 10.47 -10.98
N ALA A 142 -7.09 10.56 -9.67
CA ALA A 142 -8.05 10.11 -8.67
C ALA A 142 -9.34 10.95 -8.66
N GLY A 143 -9.34 12.12 -9.30
CA GLY A 143 -10.42 13.10 -9.32
C GLY A 143 -10.30 14.19 -8.26
N GLY A 144 -9.22 14.22 -7.50
CA GLY A 144 -9.06 15.05 -6.31
C GLY A 144 -8.76 14.19 -5.08
N HIS A 145 -8.80 14.81 -3.91
CA HIS A 145 -8.58 14.10 -2.66
C HIS A 145 -9.81 13.23 -2.33
N ARG A 146 -9.60 12.00 -1.86
CA ARG A 146 -10.63 11.07 -1.34
C ARG A 146 -11.60 10.52 -2.36
N ARG A 147 -11.29 10.56 -3.66
CA ARG A 147 -12.24 10.14 -4.71
C ARG A 147 -12.01 8.68 -5.12
N LEU A 148 -11.42 8.41 -6.29
CA LEU A 148 -11.27 7.02 -6.77
C LEU A 148 -10.49 6.12 -5.80
N THR A 149 -9.51 6.67 -5.08
CA THR A 149 -8.69 5.99 -4.07
C THR A 149 -9.48 5.46 -2.87
N HIS A 150 -10.71 5.94 -2.67
CA HIS A 150 -11.59 5.64 -1.53
C HIS A 150 -12.96 5.12 -1.97
N SER A 151 -13.13 4.86 -3.27
CA SER A 151 -14.38 4.36 -3.85
C SER A 151 -14.36 2.85 -3.99
N LEU A 152 -15.51 2.23 -3.77
CA LEU A 152 -15.72 0.80 -4.01
C LEU A 152 -15.88 0.47 -5.48
N VAL A 153 -16.14 1.44 -6.36
CA VAL A 153 -16.26 1.22 -7.82
C VAL A 153 -14.94 0.71 -8.43
N PRO A 154 -13.79 1.40 -8.26
CA PRO A 154 -12.51 0.87 -8.71
C PRO A 154 -12.11 -0.38 -7.92
N CYS A 155 -12.49 -0.52 -6.64
CA CYS A 155 -12.27 -1.79 -5.91
C CYS A 155 -13.01 -2.95 -6.57
N ALA A 156 -14.26 -2.77 -6.98
CA ALA A 156 -15.03 -3.81 -7.67
C ALA A 156 -14.38 -4.18 -9.00
N ALA A 157 -13.91 -3.20 -9.77
CA ALA A 157 -13.19 -3.46 -11.01
C ALA A 157 -11.88 -4.25 -10.78
N LEU A 158 -11.11 -3.87 -9.75
CA LEU A 158 -9.90 -4.60 -9.36
C LEU A 158 -10.21 -6.01 -8.84
N ALA A 159 -11.30 -6.20 -8.10
CA ALA A 159 -11.72 -7.51 -7.62
C ALA A 159 -12.12 -8.43 -8.78
N VAL A 160 -12.86 -7.91 -9.78
CA VAL A 160 -13.18 -8.63 -11.02
C VAL A 160 -11.91 -8.98 -11.79
N LEU A 161 -10.95 -8.05 -11.90
CA LEU A 161 -9.65 -8.33 -12.52
C LEU A 161 -8.88 -9.43 -11.78
N ALA A 162 -8.82 -9.36 -10.44
CA ALA A 162 -8.17 -10.38 -9.62
C ALA A 162 -8.80 -11.75 -9.84
N ALA A 163 -10.14 -11.84 -9.83
CA ALA A 163 -10.87 -13.07 -10.12
C ALA A 163 -10.59 -13.58 -11.53
N GLY A 164 -10.62 -12.70 -12.55
CA GLY A 164 -10.31 -13.06 -13.93
C GLY A 164 -8.91 -13.64 -14.10
N LEU A 165 -7.90 -13.00 -13.50
CA LEU A 165 -6.52 -13.50 -13.48
C LEU A 165 -6.42 -14.85 -12.76
N TRP A 166 -7.15 -15.02 -11.66
CA TRP A 166 -7.19 -16.29 -10.94
C TRP A 166 -7.76 -17.43 -11.80
N PHE A 167 -8.91 -17.20 -12.45
CA PHE A 167 -9.55 -18.19 -13.31
C PHE A 167 -8.81 -18.45 -14.62
N ALA A 168 -7.96 -17.51 -15.06
CA ALA A 168 -7.05 -17.68 -16.19
C ALA A 168 -5.71 -18.37 -15.81
N ASP A 169 -5.59 -18.89 -14.58
CA ASP A 169 -4.38 -19.51 -14.02
C ASP A 169 -3.16 -18.57 -13.93
N LEU A 170 -3.37 -17.26 -13.96
CA LEU A 170 -2.38 -16.20 -13.74
C LEU A 170 -2.33 -15.79 -12.27
N ARG A 171 -2.31 -16.78 -11.37
CA ARG A 171 -2.50 -16.59 -9.91
C ARG A 171 -1.51 -15.62 -9.25
N PRO A 172 -0.19 -15.62 -9.58
CA PRO A 172 0.73 -14.64 -9.00
C PRO A 172 0.34 -13.20 -9.33
N TRP A 173 -0.23 -12.97 -10.51
CA TRP A 173 -0.68 -11.65 -10.96
C TRP A 173 -2.00 -11.24 -10.32
N ALA A 174 -2.86 -12.19 -9.95
CA ALA A 174 -4.12 -11.94 -9.25
C ALA A 174 -3.92 -11.35 -7.84
N ILE A 175 -2.77 -11.62 -7.20
CA ILE A 175 -2.46 -11.15 -5.84
C ILE A 175 -2.36 -9.62 -5.79
N ILE A 176 -1.82 -8.99 -6.83
CA ILE A 176 -1.62 -7.53 -6.88
C ILE A 176 -2.94 -6.76 -6.78
N PRO A 177 -3.92 -6.94 -7.67
CA PRO A 177 -5.21 -6.26 -7.56
C PRO A 177 -5.98 -6.68 -6.30
N ALA A 178 -5.89 -7.95 -5.86
CA ALA A 178 -6.52 -8.39 -4.61
C ALA A 178 -5.96 -7.65 -3.38
N ALA A 179 -4.64 -7.48 -3.31
CA ALA A 179 -3.98 -6.74 -2.24
C ALA A 179 -4.35 -5.25 -2.23
N LEU A 180 -4.51 -4.64 -3.40
CA LEU A 180 -4.98 -3.25 -3.50
C LEU A 180 -6.42 -3.11 -3.00
N VAL A 181 -7.32 -4.01 -3.40
CA VAL A 181 -8.71 -4.04 -2.90
C VAL A 181 -8.71 -4.18 -1.38
N TRP A 182 -7.92 -5.11 -0.86
CA TRP A 182 -7.77 -5.32 0.58
C TRP A 182 -7.33 -4.06 1.31
N GLY A 183 -6.30 -3.37 0.80
CA GLY A 183 -5.82 -2.10 1.33
C GLY A 183 -6.90 -1.02 1.38
N VAL A 184 -7.64 -0.83 0.29
CA VAL A 184 -8.70 0.20 0.21
C VAL A 184 -9.85 -0.11 1.18
N VAL A 185 -10.24 -1.38 1.31
CA VAL A 185 -11.28 -1.79 2.27
C VAL A 185 -10.83 -1.48 3.70
N LEU A 186 -9.61 -1.88 4.08
CA LEU A 186 -9.06 -1.62 5.41
C LEU A 186 -8.92 -0.13 5.69
N HIS A 187 -8.46 0.65 4.70
CA HIS A 187 -8.40 2.09 4.80
C HIS A 187 -9.80 2.67 5.08
N GLY A 188 -10.79 2.24 4.29
CA GLY A 188 -12.16 2.72 4.38
C GLY A 188 -12.82 2.43 5.72
N LEU A 189 -12.53 1.29 6.35
CA LEU A 189 -13.03 0.98 7.70
C LEU A 189 -12.63 2.04 8.74
N GLY A 190 -11.46 2.68 8.57
CA GLY A 190 -11.01 3.77 9.44
C GLY A 190 -11.71 5.10 9.17
N ASP A 191 -12.13 5.36 7.93
CA ASP A 191 -12.68 6.65 7.52
C ASP A 191 -14.21 6.72 7.57
N LEU A 192 -14.92 5.60 7.39
CA LEU A 192 -16.39 5.49 7.54
C LEU A 192 -16.96 6.07 8.86
N PRO A 193 -16.36 5.83 10.04
CA PRO A 193 -16.92 6.35 11.28
C PRO A 193 -16.63 7.84 11.51
N THR A 194 -15.72 8.44 10.74
CA THR A 194 -15.27 9.83 10.93
C THR A 194 -16.27 10.84 10.38
N PRO A 195 -16.14 12.15 10.68
CA PRO A 195 -17.02 13.17 10.10
C PRO A 195 -16.84 13.31 8.59
N ALA A 196 -15.68 12.95 8.06
CA ALA A 196 -15.38 13.05 6.64
C ALA A 196 -16.17 12.01 5.82
N GLY A 197 -16.31 10.78 6.33
CA GLY A 197 -16.95 9.69 5.60
C GLY A 197 -16.21 9.30 4.32
N LEU A 198 -16.88 8.56 3.44
CA LEU A 198 -16.32 8.06 2.19
C LEU A 198 -17.28 8.19 1.00
N PRO A 199 -16.81 8.60 -0.18
CA PRO A 199 -17.61 8.59 -1.40
C PRO A 199 -17.57 7.20 -2.05
N LEU A 200 -18.21 6.22 -1.39
CA LEU A 200 -18.14 4.79 -1.74
C LEU A 200 -18.50 4.47 -3.18
N PHE A 201 -19.35 5.27 -3.81
CA PHE A 201 -19.83 5.02 -5.18
C PHE A 201 -19.26 6.00 -6.21
N TYR A 202 -18.23 6.78 -5.90
CA TYR A 202 -17.60 7.66 -6.90
C TYR A 202 -17.01 6.84 -8.07
N PRO A 203 -17.17 7.23 -9.34
CA PRO A 203 -17.76 8.47 -9.84
C PRO A 203 -19.27 8.44 -10.06
N LEU A 204 -19.94 7.30 -9.80
CA LEU A 204 -21.38 7.12 -10.00
C LEU A 204 -22.22 7.97 -9.04
N SER A 205 -21.69 8.27 -7.85
CA SER A 205 -22.30 9.18 -6.87
C SER A 205 -21.24 10.07 -6.21
N GLN A 206 -21.64 11.29 -5.83
CA GLN A 206 -20.84 12.23 -5.04
C GLN A 206 -21.20 12.20 -3.55
N ALA A 207 -22.11 11.30 -3.12
CA ALA A 207 -22.56 11.22 -1.74
C ALA A 207 -21.49 10.58 -0.85
N ASP A 208 -21.22 11.20 0.30
CA ASP A 208 -20.37 10.65 1.35
C ASP A 208 -21.19 9.79 2.31
N PHE A 209 -20.67 8.61 2.60
CA PHE A 209 -21.28 7.62 3.50
C PHE A 209 -20.56 7.62 4.84
N HIS A 210 -21.34 7.41 5.90
CA HIS A 210 -20.86 7.35 7.28
C HIS A 210 -21.45 6.13 7.97
N SER A 211 -20.64 5.42 8.76
CA SER A 211 -21.14 4.31 9.58
C SER A 211 -21.74 4.78 10.91
N LEU A 212 -21.34 5.96 11.41
CA LEU A 212 -21.82 6.51 12.68
C LEU A 212 -22.88 7.62 12.49
N PRO A 213 -23.86 7.71 13.40
CA PRO A 213 -24.78 8.84 13.44
C PRO A 213 -24.03 10.13 13.75
N LYS A 214 -24.54 11.26 13.25
CA LYS A 214 -23.87 12.59 13.32
C LYS A 214 -23.26 12.93 14.70
N PRO A 215 -23.91 12.69 15.85
CA PRO A 215 -23.35 13.04 17.16
C PRO A 215 -22.07 12.28 17.52
N LEU A 216 -21.90 11.06 16.99
CA LEU A 216 -20.77 10.19 17.33
C LEU A 216 -19.58 10.33 16.37
N ARG A 217 -19.79 10.93 15.19
CA ARG A 217 -18.74 11.08 14.17
C ARG A 217 -17.47 11.79 14.66
N PRO A 218 -17.53 12.84 15.52
CA PRO A 218 -16.31 13.46 16.06
C PRO A 218 -15.42 12.48 16.83
N TYR A 219 -16.01 11.41 17.38
CA TYR A 219 -15.33 10.33 18.08
C TYR A 219 -15.06 9.12 17.18
N GLY A 220 -15.31 9.22 15.88
CA GLY A 220 -15.24 8.09 14.95
C GLY A 220 -13.86 7.44 14.87
N GLU A 221 -12.80 8.24 14.83
CA GLU A 221 -11.42 7.74 14.83
C GLU A 221 -11.05 6.99 16.12
N PRO A 222 -11.21 7.56 17.33
CA PRO A 222 -10.90 6.82 18.55
C PRO A 222 -11.79 5.58 18.73
N ILE A 223 -13.05 5.61 18.27
CA ILE A 223 -13.92 4.42 18.25
C ILE A 223 -13.33 3.35 17.31
N ALA A 224 -12.94 3.71 16.09
CA ALA A 224 -12.34 2.79 15.14
C ALA A 224 -11.03 2.17 15.68
N ALA A 225 -10.18 2.99 16.30
CA ALA A 225 -8.96 2.53 16.94
C ALA A 225 -9.25 1.56 18.10
N ALA A 226 -10.21 1.89 18.96
CA ALA A 226 -10.60 1.03 20.08
C ALA A 226 -11.14 -0.32 19.58
N VAL A 227 -12.02 -0.31 18.57
CA VAL A 227 -12.53 -1.54 17.94
C VAL A 227 -11.39 -2.36 17.35
N ALA A 228 -10.42 -1.73 16.67
CA ALA A 228 -9.26 -2.43 16.13
C ALA A 228 -8.41 -3.08 17.23
N VAL A 229 -8.16 -2.40 18.36
CA VAL A 229 -7.44 -2.98 19.50
C VAL A 229 -8.18 -4.19 20.07
N VAL A 230 -9.49 -4.09 20.28
CA VAL A 230 -10.32 -5.19 20.78
C VAL A 230 -10.29 -6.37 19.80
N ALA A 231 -10.48 -6.12 18.51
CA ALA A 231 -10.41 -7.16 17.49
C ALA A 231 -9.02 -7.82 17.44
N GLY A 232 -7.95 -7.03 17.51
CA GLY A 232 -6.58 -7.54 17.56
C GLY A 232 -6.33 -8.43 18.78
N PHE A 233 -6.84 -8.05 19.95
CA PHE A 233 -6.76 -8.86 21.17
C PHE A 233 -7.53 -10.19 21.02
N LEU A 234 -8.73 -10.16 20.41
CA LEU A 234 -9.53 -11.37 20.18
C LEU A 234 -8.88 -12.32 19.15
N LEU A 235 -8.14 -11.78 18.19
CA LEU A 235 -7.41 -12.54 17.16
C LEU A 235 -6.03 -13.01 17.60
N TRP A 236 -5.56 -12.54 18.77
CA TRP A 236 -4.23 -12.87 19.29
C TRP A 236 -4.12 -14.39 19.54
N PRO A 237 -2.99 -15.02 19.14
CA PRO A 237 -2.78 -16.44 19.42
C PRO A 237 -2.84 -16.68 20.93
N ARG A 238 -3.67 -17.64 21.35
CA ARG A 238 -3.67 -18.17 22.72
C ARG A 238 -2.68 -19.32 22.83
#